data_AF-A0A7W1GST8-F1
#
_entry.id   AF-A0A7W1GST8-F1
#
_cell.length_a   1.000
_cell.length_b   1.000
_cell.length_c   1.000
_cell.angle_alpha   90.00
_cell.angle_beta   90.00
_cell.angle_gamma   90.00
#
_symmetry.space_group_name_H-M   'P 1'
#
loop_
_entity.id
_entity.type
_entity.pdbx_description
1 polymer ?
#
loop_
_entity_poly.entity_id
_entity_poly.type
_entity_poly.pdbx_seq_one_letter_code
_entity_poly.pdbx_strand_id
1 'polypeptide(L)' 'PPEMFTVLFAIPRTAGWLAQWRELVDDEDQKIARPKQIYTGERGLDFTPREKRWA' A
#
# COMPACT_ATOMS: atom_id res chain seq x y z
N PRO A 1 -29.24 3.57 -7.83
CA PRO A 1 -28.37 3.17 -8.96
C PRO A 1 -27.15 2.38 -8.47
N PRO A 2 -26.76 1.26 -9.10
CA PRO A 2 -25.60 0.45 -8.70
C PRO A 2 -24.29 1.24 -8.60
N GLU A 3 -24.16 2.32 -9.37
CA GLU A 3 -23.03 3.25 -9.38
C GLU A 3 -22.83 3.93 -8.01
N MET A 4 -23.86 4.00 -7.17
CA MET A 4 -23.84 4.65 -5.86
C MET A 4 -23.53 3.68 -4.71
N PHE A 5 -23.39 2.38 -4.96
CA PHE A 5 -23.21 1.39 -3.89
C PHE A 5 -21.92 1.60 -3.08
N THR A 6 -20.83 2.00 -3.73
CA THR A 6 -19.56 2.31 -3.04
C THR A 6 -19.68 3.56 -2.17
N VAL A 7 -20.42 4.57 -2.62
CA VAL A 7 -20.70 5.80 -1.85
C VAL A 7 -21.54 5.47 -0.62
N LEU A 8 -22.60 4.67 -0.79
CA LEU A 8 -23.47 4.23 0.31
C LEU A 8 -22.73 3.36 1.34
N PHE A 9 -21.70 2.62 0.93
CA PHE A 9 -20.81 1.92 1.86
C PHE A 9 -19.85 2.86 2.59
N ALA A 10 -19.26 3.83 1.88
CA ALA A 10 -18.25 4.72 2.44
C ALA A 10 -18.81 5.66 3.52
N ILE A 11 -20.04 6.17 3.36
CA ILE A 11 -20.69 7.09 4.31
C ILE A 11 -20.69 6.54 5.75
N PRO A 12 -21.31 5.38 6.05
CA PRO A 12 -21.28 4.83 7.40
C PRO A 12 -19.89 4.33 7.81
N ARG A 13 -19.07 3.83 6.88
CA ARG A 13 -17.74 3.29 7.21
C ARG A 13 -16.76 4.37 7.66
N THR A 14 -16.96 5.62 7.22
CA THR A 14 -16.14 6.78 7.58
C THR A 14 -16.04 6.97 9.10
N ALA A 15 -17.13 6.80 9.84
CA ALA A 15 -17.10 6.89 11.31
C ALA A 15 -16.14 5.86 11.93
N GLY A 16 -16.15 4.62 11.43
CA GLY A 16 -15.22 3.60 11.89
C GLY A 16 -13.78 3.84 11.43
N TRP A 17 -13.54 4.45 10.27
CA TRP A 17 -12.18 4.82 9.85
C TRP A 17 -11.60 5.90 10.76
N LEU A 18 -12.42 6.87 11.16
CA LEU A 18 -12.02 7.92 12.10
C LEU A 18 -11.74 7.35 13.49
N ALA A 19 -12.56 6.42 13.98
CA ALA A 19 -12.30 5.73 15.25
C ALA A 19 -10.95 4.99 15.21
N GLN A 20 -10.72 4.18 14.18
CA GLN A 20 -9.45 3.45 14.01
C GLN A 20 -8.24 4.39 13.86
N TRP A 21 -8.41 5.50 13.15
CA TRP A 21 -7.36 6.51 13.02
C TRP A 21 -7.07 7.20 14.37
N ARG A 22 -8.11 7.51 15.15
CA ARG A 22 -7.96 8.14 16.46
C ARG A 22 -7.22 7.22 17.43
N GLU A 23 -7.61 5.95 17.48
CA GLU A 23 -6.93 4.92 18.26
C GLU A 23 -5.45 4.79 17.86
N LEU A 24 -5.15 4.79 16.56
CA LEU A 24 -3.77 4.73 16.06
C LEU A 24 -2.95 5.96 16.47
N VAL A 25 -3.52 7.17 16.41
CA VAL A 25 -2.80 8.41 16.72
C VAL A 25 -2.58 8.61 18.21
N ASP A 26 -3.50 8.12 19.05
CA ASP A 26 -3.41 8.24 20.50
C ASP A 26 -2.57 7.13 21.15
N ASP A 27 -2.11 6.13 20.38
CA ASP A 27 -1.22 5.08 20.85
C ASP A 27 0.21 5.63 21.04
N GLU A 28 0.70 5.67 22.29
CA GLU A 28 2.04 6.17 22.63
C GLU A 28 3.17 5.30 22.03
N ASP A 29 2.90 4.03 21.75
CA ASP A 29 3.85 3.09 21.16
C ASP A 29 3.79 3.06 19.62
N GLN A 30 2.99 3.95 19.01
CA GLN A 30 2.78 3.96 17.58
C GLN A 30 4.10 4.13 16.81
N LYS A 31 4.28 3.26 15.81
CA LYS A 31 5.38 3.36 14.84
C LYS A 31 4.82 3.29 13.43
N ILE A 32 5.53 3.92 12.50
CA ILE A 32 5.16 3.89 11.09
C ILE A 32 5.13 2.45 10.54
N ALA A 33 4.02 2.08 9.91
CA ALA A 33 3.90 0.81 9.23
C ALA A 33 4.91 0.73 8.07
N ARG A 34 5.86 -0.21 8.18
CA ARG A 34 6.94 -0.44 7.21
C ARG A 34 6.97 -1.91 6.82
N PRO A 35 6.03 -2.37 5.98
CA PRO A 35 6.03 -3.74 5.51
C PRO A 35 7.32 -4.02 4.74
N LYS A 36 7.86 -5.24 4.91
CA LYS A 36 9.02 -5.73 4.15
C LYS A 36 8.53 -6.71 3.11
N GLN A 37 9.26 -6.78 2.00
CA GLN A 37 9.07 -7.77 0.96
C GLN A 37 10.23 -8.74 0.92
N ILE A 38 9.95 -10.00 0.57
CA ILE A 38 10.98 -11.00 0.29
C ILE A 38 11.37 -10.84 -1.18
N TYR A 39 12.63 -10.53 -1.44
CA TYR A 39 13.12 -10.39 -2.81
C TYR A 39 13.24 -11.76 -3.49
N THR A 40 12.43 -11.97 -4.54
CA THR A 40 12.40 -13.17 -5.38
C THR A 40 12.90 -12.94 -6.80
N GLY A 41 13.43 -11.75 -7.10
CA GLY A 41 13.98 -11.42 -8.42
C GLY A 41 15.39 -12.00 -8.65
N GLU A 42 15.90 -11.79 -9.85
CA GLU A 42 17.23 -12.25 -10.28
C GLU A 42 18.36 -11.46 -9.59
N ARG A 43 19.34 -12.16 -9.04
CA ARG A 43 20.50 -11.56 -8.36
C ARG A 43 21.71 -11.53 -9.29
N GLY A 44 22.59 -10.55 -9.10
CA GLY A 44 23.87 -10.48 -9.82
C GLY A 44 23.72 -10.15 -11.29
N LEU A 45 22.72 -9.35 -11.65
CA LEU A 45 22.55 -8.90 -13.03
C LEU A 45 23.67 -7.95 -13.43
N ASP A 46 24.37 -8.30 -14.50
CA ASP A 46 25.35 -7.43 -15.14
C ASP A 46 24.69 -6.44 -16.09
N PHE A 47 25.25 -5.24 -16.17
CA PHE A 47 24.77 -4.22 -17.08
C PHE A 47 25.12 -4.56 -18.53
N THR A 48 24.11 -4.81 -19.36
CA THR A 48 24.27 -4.94 -20.82
C THR A 48 24.12 -3.56 -21.47
N PRO A 49 25.08 -3.03 -22.26
CA PRO A 49 24.90 -1.81 -23.04
C PRO A 49 23.72 -1.90 -24.01
N ARG A 50 23.07 -0.77 -24.32
CA ARG A 50 21.80 -0.75 -25.08
C ARG A 50 21.91 -1.46 -26.43
N GLU A 51 23.03 -1.28 -27.12
CA GLU A 51 23.34 -1.85 -28.44
C GLU A 51 23.38 -3.38 -28.43
N LYS A 52 23.46 -4.00 -27.23
CA LYS A 52 23.54 -5.45 -27.02
C LYS A 52 22.31 -6.05 -26.32
N ARG A 53 21.30 -5.25 -25.95
CA ARG A 53 20.12 -5.73 -25.20
C ARG A 53 19.10 -6.46 -26.09
N TRP A 54 19.20 -6.30 -27.40
CA TRP A 54 18.32 -6.89 -28.41
C TRP A 54 18.99 -6.70 -29.77
N ALA A 55 19.00 -7.76 -30.58
CA ALA A 55 19.20 -7.65 -32.02
C ALA A 55 17.87 -7.24 -32.68
#